data_AF-A0A3M4PZ82-F1
#
_entry.id   AF-A0A3M4PZ82-F1
#
_cell.length_a   1.000
_cell.length_b   1.000
_cell.length_c   1.000
_cell.angle_alpha   90.00
_cell.angle_beta   90.00
_cell.angle_gamma   90.00
#
_symmetry.space_group_name_H-M   'P 1'
#
loop_
_entity.id
_entity.type
_entity.pdbx_description
1 polymer ?
#
loop_
_entity_poly.entity_id
_entity_poly.type
_entity_poly.pdbx_seq_one_letter_code
_entity_poly.pdbx_strand_id
1 'polypeptide(L)' 'MNVAQRDHQNAVNWIEGEIDNMIRDLGKANASTAATSCVTLAFMLRVIDDSEHRYFRARIDKIYADYNASIVSAA' A
#
# COMPACT_ATOMS: atom_id res chain seq x y z
N MET A 1 24.17 8.30 4.35
CA MET A 1 22.82 8.29 3.74
C MET A 1 22.44 9.72 3.42
N ASN A 2 22.10 10.03 2.16
CA ASN A 2 21.64 11.38 1.78
C ASN A 2 20.18 11.57 2.24
N VAL A 3 19.75 12.82 2.46
CA VAL A 3 18.40 13.19 2.91
C VAL A 3 17.33 12.57 2.01
N ALA A 4 17.49 12.65 0.69
CA ALA A 4 16.55 12.05 -0.27
C ALA A 4 16.41 10.53 -0.11
N GLN A 5 17.51 9.81 0.14
CA GLN A 5 17.49 8.36 0.34
C GLN A 5 16.80 7.99 1.66
N ARG A 6 17.01 8.80 2.71
CA ARG A 6 16.33 8.61 4.00
C ARG A 6 14.83 8.86 3.85
N ASP A 7 14.45 9.95 3.19
CA ASP A 7 13.05 10.34 3.03
C ASP A 7 12.31 9.32 2.16
N HIS A 8 12.98 8.79 1.12
CA HIS A 8 12.53 7.63 0.37
C HIS A 8 12.28 6.40 1.25
N GLN A 9 13.29 5.98 2.02
CA GLN A 9 13.15 4.81 2.90
C GLN A 9 12.03 5.00 3.93
N ASN A 10 11.89 6.21 4.49
CA ASN A 10 10.82 6.52 5.43
C ASN A 10 9.43 6.40 4.79
N ALA A 11 9.27 6.89 3.56
CA ALA A 11 8.01 6.77 2.83
C ALA A 11 7.69 5.31 2.50
N VAL A 12 8.67 4.53 2.05
CA VAL A 12 8.49 3.08 1.81
C VAL A 12 8.06 2.38 3.09
N ASN A 13 8.77 2.60 4.20
CA ASN A 13 8.42 1.99 5.49
C ASN A 13 7.00 2.35 5.95
N TRP A 14 6.59 3.60 5.72
CA TRP A 14 5.25 4.04 6.09
C TRP A 14 4.17 3.39 5.21
N ILE A 15 4.39 3.34 3.89
CA ILE A 15 3.50 2.64 2.95
C ILE A 15 3.33 1.17 3.37
N GLU A 16 4.42 0.48 3.68
CA GLU A 16 4.37 -0.91 4.11
C GLU A 16 3.62 -1.08 5.43
N GLY A 17 3.82 -0.20 6.40
CA GLY A 17 3.08 -0.20 7.65
C GLY A 17 1.56 -0.02 7.46
N GLU A 18 1.16 0.88 6.55
CA GLU A 18 -0.26 1.05 6.23
C GLU A 18 -0.85 -0.13 5.45
N ILE A 19 -0.07 -0.79 4.60
CA ILE A 19 -0.49 -2.04 3.95
C ILE A 19 -0.68 -3.15 4.99
N ASP A 20 0.20 -3.26 5.99
CA ASP A 20 0.05 -4.22 7.08
C ASP A 20 -1.18 -3.93 7.95
N ASN A 21 -1.47 -2.65 8.23
CA ASN A 21 -2.68 -2.24 8.91
C ASN A 21 -3.93 -2.59 8.09
N MET A 22 -3.91 -2.30 6.79
CA MET A 22 -4.97 -2.68 5.86
C MET A 22 -5.22 -4.19 5.87
N ILE A 23 -4.17 -5.03 5.89
CA ILE A 23 -4.29 -6.49 5.96
C ILE A 23 -5.01 -6.92 7.25
N ARG A 24 -4.67 -6.31 8.39
CA ARG A 24 -5.34 -6.62 9.67
C ARG A 24 -6.81 -6.21 9.69
N ASP A 25 -7.14 -5.14 8.97
CA ASP A 25 -8.49 -4.60 8.87
C ASP A 25 -9.24 -5.05 7.59
N LEU A 26 -8.75 -6.09 6.91
CA LEU A 26 -9.36 -6.63 5.70
C LEU A 26 -10.84 -6.94 5.92
N GLY A 27 -11.68 -6.43 5.01
CA GLY A 27 -13.15 -6.56 5.09
C GLY A 27 -13.86 -5.40 5.80
N LYS A 28 -13.14 -4.51 6.50
CA LYS A 28 -13.73 -3.26 7.02
C LYS A 28 -13.87 -2.22 5.92
N ALA A 29 -14.91 -1.38 6.04
CA ALA A 29 -15.04 -0.21 5.17
C ALA A 29 -13.79 0.67 5.29
N ASN A 30 -13.26 1.13 4.15
CA ASN A 30 -12.10 2.02 4.07
C ASN A 30 -10.75 1.44 4.55
N ALA A 31 -10.62 0.12 4.70
CA ALA A 31 -9.36 -0.51 5.14
C ALA A 31 -8.15 -0.13 4.26
N SER A 32 -8.36 0.07 2.96
CA SER A 32 -7.30 0.45 2.01
C SER A 32 -7.14 1.94 1.78
N THR A 33 -7.98 2.77 2.39
CA THR A 33 -7.95 4.22 2.17
C THR A 33 -6.63 4.79 2.67
N ALA A 34 -6.19 4.42 3.87
CA ALA A 34 -4.93 4.89 4.45
C ALA A 34 -3.72 4.48 3.58
N ALA A 35 -3.62 3.19 3.21
CA ALA A 35 -2.55 2.68 2.36
C ALA A 35 -2.54 3.36 0.98
N THR A 36 -3.71 3.49 0.33
CA THR A 36 -3.83 4.14 -0.99
C THR A 36 -3.45 5.63 -0.92
N SER A 37 -3.89 6.34 0.13
CA SER A 37 -3.55 7.74 0.34
C SER A 37 -2.04 7.93 0.56
N CYS A 38 -1.39 7.07 1.35
CA CYS A 38 0.06 7.14 1.58
C CYS A 38 0.86 6.89 0.29
N VAL A 39 0.46 5.88 -0.50
CA VAL A 39 1.06 5.60 -1.81
C VAL A 39 0.93 6.79 -2.75
N THR A 40 -0.27 7.38 -2.84
CA THR A 40 -0.53 8.54 -3.70
C THR A 40 0.30 9.75 -3.26
N LEU A 41 0.35 10.02 -1.94
CA LEU A 41 1.10 11.13 -1.39
C LEU A 41 2.60 11.00 -1.66
N ALA A 42 3.17 9.81 -1.44
CA ALA A 42 4.59 9.55 -1.71
C ALA A 42 4.95 9.79 -3.19
N PHE A 43 4.06 9.40 -4.10
CA PHE A 43 4.24 9.64 -5.54
C PHE A 43 4.14 11.14 -5.89
N MET A 44 3.14 11.85 -5.36
CA MET A 44 2.97 13.29 -5.58
C MET A 44 4.19 14.10 -5.07
N LEU A 45 4.78 13.68 -3.95
CA LEU A 45 5.98 14.29 -3.38
C LEU A 45 7.27 13.87 -4.08
N ARG A 46 7.20 13.04 -5.13
CA ARG A 46 8.36 12.51 -5.88
C ARG A 46 9.34 11.73 -5.00
N VAL A 47 8.83 11.16 -3.90
CA VAL A 47 9.61 10.35 -2.97
C VAL A 47 9.74 8.92 -3.48
N ILE A 48 8.75 8.44 -4.22
CA ILE A 48 8.79 7.18 -4.98
C ILE A 48 8.63 7.45 -6.47
N ASP A 49 9.12 6.55 -7.31
CA ASP A 49 8.97 6.64 -8.76
C ASP A 49 7.70 5.96 -9.29
N ASP A 50 7.48 6.04 -10.61
CA ASP A 50 6.30 5.44 -11.27
C ASP A 50 6.28 3.91 -11.17
N SER A 51 7.44 3.27 -11.16
CA SER A 51 7.54 1.81 -11.04
C SER A 51 7.13 1.34 -9.65
N GLU A 52 7.56 2.06 -8.61
CA GLU A 52 7.19 1.80 -7.22
C GLU A 52 5.72 2.11 -6.96
N HIS A 53 5.22 3.21 -7.52
CA HIS A 53 3.81 3.55 -7.43
C HIS A 53 2.92 2.43 -8.00
N ARG A 54 3.26 1.92 -9.20
CA ARG A 54 2.56 0.78 -9.81
C ARG A 54 2.71 -0.49 -8.98
N TYR A 55 3.90 -0.74 -8.43
CA TYR A 55 4.17 -1.90 -7.57
C TYR A 55 3.26 -1.90 -6.34
N PHE A 56 3.20 -0.80 -5.59
CA PHE A 56 2.36 -0.73 -4.40
C PHE A 56 0.87 -0.81 -4.74
N ARG A 57 0.44 -0.21 -5.85
CA ARG A 57 -0.95 -0.31 -6.29
C ARG A 57 -1.34 -1.74 -6.63
N ALA A 58 -0.52 -2.43 -7.43
CA ALA A 58 -0.73 -3.83 -7.78
C ALA A 58 -0.72 -4.74 -6.55
N ARG A 59 0.12 -4.45 -5.55
CA ARG A 59 0.14 -5.18 -4.28
C ARG A 59 -1.17 -5.04 -3.50
N ILE A 60 -1.70 -3.82 -3.39
CA ILE A 60 -3.01 -3.57 -2.74
C ILE A 60 -4.12 -4.31 -3.49
N ASP A 61 -4.15 -4.22 -4.81
CA ASP A 61 -5.18 -4.87 -5.63
C ASP A 61 -5.12 -6.40 -5.49
N LYS A 62 -3.92 -6.98 -5.48
CA LYS A 62 -3.71 -8.41 -5.27
C LYS A 62 -4.22 -8.87 -3.90
N ILE A 63 -3.95 -8.12 -2.83
CA ILE A 63 -4.43 -8.46 -1.48
C ILE A 63 -5.96 -8.56 -1.46
N TYR A 64 -6.68 -7.65 -2.12
CA TYR A 64 -8.13 -7.74 -2.22
C TYR A 64 -8.61 -8.88 -3.12
N ALA A 65 -7.92 -9.14 -4.23
CA ALA A 65 -8.26 -10.26 -5.10
C ALA A 65 -8.15 -11.60 -4.33
N ASP A 66 -7.06 -11.79 -3.59
CA ASP A 66 -6.81 -12.98 -2.78
C ASP A 66 -7.85 -13.10 -1.65
N TYR A 67 -8.17 -12.01 -0.96
CA TYR A 67 -9.21 -11.99 0.07
C TYR A 67 -10.59 -12.35 -0.48
N ASN A 68 -11.00 -11.73 -1.59
CA ASN A 68 -12.29 -12.03 -2.22
C ASN A 68 -12.36 -13.48 -2.74
N ALA A 69 -11.27 -14.00 -3.31
CA ALA A 69 -11.18 -15.39 -3.72
C ALA A 69 -11.33 -16.34 -2.52
N SER A 70 -10.73 -16.01 -1.37
CA SER A 70 -10.86 -16.81 -0.15
C SER A 70 -12.30 -16.86 0.38
N ILE A 71 -13.04 -15.76 0.29
CA ILE A 71 -14.47 -15.71 0.67
C ILE A 71 -15.29 -16.59 -0.27
N VAL A 72 -15.08 -16.46 -1.59
CA VAL A 72 -15.83 -17.22 -2.60
C VAL A 72 -15.57 -18.72 -2.45
N SER A 73 -14.34 -19.13 -2.12
CA SER A 73 -14.02 -20.54 -1.88
C SER A 73 -14.59 -21.13 -0.59
N ALA A 74 -15.02 -20.29 0.34
CA ALA A 74 -15.57 -20.70 1.63
C ALA A 74 -17.11 -20.76 1.67
N ALA A 75 -17.78 -20.36 0.58
CA ALA A 75 -19.23 -20.35 0.39
C ALA A 75 -19.70 -21.57 -0.43
#